data_AF-A0A929VZE0-F1
#
_entry.id   AF-A0A929VZE0-F1
#
_cell.length_a   1.000
_cell.length_b   1.000
_cell.length_c   1.000
_cell.angle_alpha   90.00
_cell.angle_beta   90.00
_cell.angle_gamma   90.00
#
_symmetry.space_group_name_H-M   'P 1'
#
loop_
_entity.id
_entity.type
_entity.pdbx_description
1 polymer ?
#
loop_
_entity_poly.entity_id
_entity_poly.type
_entity_poly.pdbx_seq_one_letter_code
_entity_poly.pdbx_strand_id
1 'polypeptide(L)' 'LSSFDTAKVTDMGEMFSYCVSLTALDLSSFNTAKVTRKSRMFDGCESLRPVEF' A
#
# COMPACT_ATOMS: atom_id res chain seq x y z
N LEU A 1 -2.85 5.20 9.09
CA LEU A 1 -3.19 3.76 9.18
C LEU A 1 -2.50 3.09 10.39
N SER A 2 -2.45 3.74 11.55
CA SER A 2 -1.52 3.37 12.62
C SER A 2 -1.83 2.07 13.39
N SER A 3 -2.98 1.42 13.14
CA SER A 3 -3.37 0.17 13.82
C SER A 3 -3.46 -1.04 12.89
N PHE A 4 -2.90 -0.96 11.68
CA PHE A 4 -2.98 -2.06 10.72
C PHE A 4 -1.83 -3.05 10.92
N ASP A 5 -2.05 -4.09 11.73
CA ASP A 5 -1.05 -5.15 11.94
C ASP A 5 -0.89 -6.01 10.69
N THR A 6 0.26 -5.84 10.04
CA THR A 6 0.62 -6.54 8.80
C THR A 6 1.74 -7.56 9.00
N ALA A 7 2.16 -7.83 10.24
CA ALA A 7 3.32 -8.67 10.56
C ALA A 7 3.18 -10.16 10.15
N LYS A 8 1.99 -10.58 9.74
CA LYS A 8 1.70 -11.93 9.23
C LYS A 8 1.18 -11.95 7.79
N VAL A 9 0.99 -10.79 7.17
CA VAL A 9 0.46 -10.70 5.81
C VAL A 9 1.54 -11.15 4.82
N THR A 10 1.16 -12.07 3.92
CA THR A 10 2.03 -12.59 2.86
C THR A 10 1.66 -12.06 1.47
N ASP A 11 0.47 -11.50 1.34
CA ASP A 11 -0.08 -10.94 0.10
C ASP A 11 -0.69 -9.56 0.37
N MET A 12 -0.08 -8.53 -0.22
CA MET A 12 -0.57 -7.15 -0.26
C MET A 12 -0.91 -6.74 -1.69
N GLY A 13 -1.07 -7.70 -2.60
CA GLY A 13 -1.48 -7.44 -3.97
C GLY A 13 -2.82 -6.71 -4.01
N GLU A 14 -2.93 -5.73 -4.91
CA GLU A 14 -4.17 -5.00 -5.19
C GLU A 14 -4.83 -4.26 -4.00
N MET A 15 -4.19 -4.16 -2.82
CA MET A 15 -4.78 -3.58 -1.60
C MET A 15 -5.38 -2.18 -1.78
N PHE A 16 -4.79 -1.35 -2.64
CA PHE A 16 -5.26 -0.01 -2.94
C PHE A 16 -5.60 0.15 -4.42
N SER A 17 -5.83 -0.94 -5.15
CA SER A 17 -6.12 -0.86 -6.58
C SER A 17 -7.38 -0.04 -6.85
N TYR A 18 -7.34 0.80 -7.88
CA TYR A 18 -8.39 1.73 -8.34
C TYR A 18 -8.86 2.73 -7.28
N CYS A 19 -8.03 3.01 -6.26
CA CYS A 19 -8.26 4.12 -5.34
C CYS A 19 -7.92 5.45 -6.03
N VAL A 20 -8.74 5.85 -7.01
CA VAL A 20 -8.53 7.02 -7.89
C VAL A 20 -8.46 8.35 -7.13
N SER A 21 -9.06 8.44 -5.93
CA SER A 21 -9.03 9.63 -5.07
C SER A 21 -7.93 9.60 -4.00
N LEU A 22 -7.11 8.54 -3.94
CA LEU A 22 -6.04 8.43 -2.96
C LEU A 22 -4.89 9.37 -3.36
N THR A 23 -4.73 10.47 -2.62
CA THR A 23 -3.72 11.50 -2.92
C THR A 23 -2.40 11.30 -2.18
N ALA A 24 -2.46 10.71 -0.98
CA ALA A 24 -1.31 10.43 -0.15
C ALA A 24 -1.55 9.17 0.69
N LEU A 25 -0.50 8.40 0.91
CA LEU A 25 -0.53 7.21 1.75
C LEU A 25 0.81 7.06 2.48
N ASP A 26 0.74 7.04 3.81
CA ASP A 26 1.88 6.70 4.64
C ASP A 26 1.88 5.20 4.96
N LEU A 27 2.93 4.51 4.50
CA LEU A 27 3.15 3.07 4.70
C LEU A 27 4.18 2.78 5.81
N SER A 28 4.66 3.79 6.54
CA SER A 28 5.67 3.61 7.60
C SER A 28 5.26 2.61 8.69
N SER A 29 3.95 2.45 8.89
CA SER A 29 3.36 1.49 9.83
C SER A 29 3.21 0.05 9.29
N PHE A 30 3.48 -0.18 8.00
CA PHE A 30 3.33 -1.49 7.39
C PHE A 30 4.58 -2.35 7.62
N ASN A 31 4.37 -3.52 8.21
CA ASN A 31 5.39 -4.57 8.26
C ASN A 31 5.30 -5.42 6.98
N THR A 32 6.22 -5.19 6.05
CA THR A 32 6.29 -5.92 4.78
C THR A 32 7.27 -7.09 4.80
N ALA A 33 7.84 -7.45 5.96
CA ALA A 33 8.92 -8.43 6.06
C ALA A 33 8.53 -9.85 5.59
N LYS A 34 7.24 -10.19 5.64
CA LYS A 34 6.72 -11.49 5.18
C LYS A 34 5.95 -11.43 3.86
N VAL A 35 5.85 -10.26 3.26
CA VAL A 35 5.07 -10.04 2.04
C VAL A 35 5.83 -10.61 0.85
N THR A 36 5.20 -11.56 0.18
CA THR A 36 5.73 -12.23 -1.02
C THR A 36 5.06 -11.72 -2.30
N ARG A 37 3.83 -11.22 -2.20
CA ARG A 37 3.07 -10.64 -3.31
C ARG A 37 2.67 -9.21 -2.98
N LYS A 38 3.07 -8.29 -3.86
CA LYS A 38 2.78 -6.85 -3.79
C LYS A 38 2.45 -6.28 -5.17
N SER A 39 2.06 -7.15 -6.10
CA SER A 39 1.70 -6.80 -7.47
C SER A 39 0.45 -5.93 -7.49
N ARG A 40 0.43 -4.93 -8.37
CA ARG A 40 -0.76 -4.07 -8.61
C ARG A 40 -1.31 -3.38 -7.35
N MET A 41 -0.52 -3.25 -6.28
CA MET A 41 -0.96 -2.69 -5.00
C MET A 41 -1.56 -1.27 -5.14
N PHE A 42 -1.08 -0.49 -6.11
CA PHE A 42 -1.55 0.87 -6.45
C PHE A 42 -2.02 0.98 -7.91
N ASP A 43 -2.38 -0.14 -8.56
CA ASP A 43 -2.83 -0.14 -9.95
C ASP A 43 -4.11 0.70 -10.09
N GLY A 44 -4.12 1.69 -10.98
CA GLY A 44 -5.25 2.63 -11.13
C GLY A 44 -5.34 3.74 -10.07
N CYS A 45 -4.33 3.94 -9.21
CA CYS A 45 -4.26 5.08 -8.30
C CYS A 45 -3.77 6.35 -9.02
N GLU A 46 -4.63 6.96 -9.84
CA GLU A 46 -4.25 8.09 -10.71
C GLU A 46 -3.85 9.37 -9.93
N SER A 47 -4.43 9.59 -8.74
CA SER A 47 -4.15 10.78 -7.94
C SER A 47 -2.99 10.63 -6.94
N LEU A 48 -2.37 9.45 -6.85
CA LEU A 48 -1.35 9.17 -5.85
C LEU A 48 -0.04 9.87 -6.24
N ARG A 49 0.36 10.86 -5.44
CA ARG A 49 1.62 11.57 -5.66
C ARG A 49 2.79 10.74 -5.11
N PRO A 50 3.91 10.64 -5.84
CA PRO A 50 5.15 10.13 -5.26
C PRO A 50 5.51 10.94 -4.01
N VAL A 51 5.94 10.25 -2.95
CA VAL A 51 6.47 10.92 -1.76
C VAL A 51 7.80 11.56 -2.18
N GLU A 52 7.87 12.88 -2.25
CA GLU A 52 9.16 13.58 -2.42
C GLU A 52 9.93 13.49 -1.10
N PHE A 53 11.20 13.06 -1.19
CA PHE A 53 12.12 12.92 -0.06
C PHE A 53 12.88 14.22 0.20
#